data_AF-A0A834WBR5-F1
#
_entry.id   AF-A0A834WBR5-F1
#
_cell.length_a   1.000
_cell.length_b   1.000
_cell.length_c   1.000
_cell.angle_alpha   90.00
_cell.angle_beta   90.00
_cell.angle_gamma   90.00
#
_symmetry.space_group_name_H-M   'P 1'
#
loop_
_entity.id
_entity.type
_entity.pdbx_description
1 polymer ?
#
loop_
_entity_poly.entity_id
_entity_poly.type
_entity_poly.pdbx_seq_one_letter_code
_entity_poly.pdbx_strand_id
1 'polypeptide(L)' 'MVQVGVPVLLDWSRHFFMLGYYTFLSTYASPVVRPFLNALPSKTRFKWKRHLESWKYGAGLDYKL' A
#
# COMPACT_ATOMS: atom_id res chain seq x y z
N MET A 1 28.50 -22.21 8.77
CA MET A 1 27.67 -21.30 7.95
C MET A 1 26.32 -21.18 8.62
N VAL A 2 25.86 -19.97 8.95
CA VAL A 2 24.51 -19.76 9.49
C VAL A 2 23.54 -20.07 8.35
N GLN A 3 22.90 -21.24 8.42
CA GLN A 3 21.79 -21.57 7.54
C GLN A 3 20.66 -20.61 7.92
N VAL A 4 20.29 -19.70 7.02
CA VAL A 4 19.10 -18.87 7.17
C VAL A 4 17.91 -19.82 7.29
N GLY A 5 17.50 -20.07 8.53
CA GLY A 5 16.46 -21.04 8.83
C GLY A 5 15.12 -20.59 8.25
N VAL A 6 14.19 -21.55 8.11
CA VAL A 6 12.77 -21.33 7.84
C VAL A 6 12.19 -20.03 8.47
N PRO A 7 12.50 -19.63 9.72
CA PRO A 7 12.05 -18.35 10.29
C PRO A 7 12.42 -17.10 9.47
N VAL A 8 13.60 -17.04 8.86
CA VAL A 8 14.02 -15.90 8.02
C VAL A 8 13.21 -15.84 6.73
N LEU A 9 12.92 -17.00 6.12
CA LEU A 9 12.08 -17.07 4.93
C LEU A 9 10.64 -16.62 5.21
N LEU A 10 10.10 -16.99 6.38
CA LEU A 10 8.78 -16.55 6.80
C LEU A 10 8.71 -15.04 7.02
N ASP A 11 9.72 -14.45 7.68
CA ASP A 11 9.80 -13.00 7.86
C ASP A 11 9.87 -12.25 6.51
N TRP A 12 10.74 -12.71 5.61
CA TRP A 12 10.86 -12.12 4.28
C TRP A 12 9.58 -12.28 3.46
N SER A 13 8.93 -13.46 3.53
CA SER A 13 7.66 -13.70 2.85
C SER A 13 6.56 -12.76 3.34
N ARG A 14 6.47 -12.51 4.66
CA ARG A 14 5.53 -11.54 5.23
C ARG A 14 5.75 -10.16 4.65
N HIS A 15 7.02 -9.72 4.57
CA HIS A 15 7.36 -8.43 3.99
C HIS A 15 6.95 -8.36 2.51
N PHE A 16 7.23 -9.42 1.75
CA PHE A 16 6.85 -9.53 0.34
C PHE A 16 5.32 -9.51 0.14
N PHE A 17 4.57 -10.24 0.97
CA PHE A 17 3.11 -10.23 0.94
C PHE A 17 2.55 -8.85 1.27
N MET A 18 3.11 -8.14 2.25
CA MET A 18 2.71 -6.77 2.57
C MET A 18 2.95 -5.83 1.39
N LEU A 19 4.10 -5.93 0.72
CA LEU A 19 4.40 -5.12 -0.47
C LEU A 19 3.39 -5.39 -1.60
N GLY A 20 3.08 -6.66 -1.87
CA GLY A 20 2.05 -7.04 -2.84
C GLY A 20 0.67 -6.51 -2.47
N TYR A 21 0.30 -6.59 -1.19
CA TYR A 21 -0.96 -6.07 -0.67
C TYR A 21 -1.10 -4.55 -0.85
N TYR A 22 -0.08 -3.78 -0.47
CA TYR A 22 -0.08 -2.32 -0.69
C TYR A 22 -0.08 -1.95 -2.18
N THR A 23 0.63 -2.72 -3.02
CA THR A 23 0.60 -2.54 -4.47
C THR A 23 -0.80 -2.77 -5.03
N PHE A 24 -1.48 -3.83 -4.59
CA PHE A 24 -2.85 -4.13 -4.99
C PHE A 24 -3.83 -3.02 -4.57
N LEU A 25 -3.76 -2.56 -3.31
CA LEU A 25 -4.55 -1.44 -2.81
C LEU A 25 -4.29 -0.15 -3.60
N SER A 26 -3.03 0.15 -3.91
CA SER A 26 -2.65 1.34 -4.66
C SER A 26 -3.16 1.28 -6.11
N THR A 27 -2.97 0.16 -6.80
CA THR A 27 -3.27 0.03 -8.24
C THR A 27 -4.75 -0.21 -8.51
N TYR A 28 -5.43 -1.05 -7.71
CA TYR A 28 -6.80 -1.48 -7.99
C TYR A 28 -7.83 -0.85 -7.05
N ALA A 29 -7.56 -0.78 -5.74
CA ALA A 29 -8.54 -0.22 -4.80
C ALA A 29 -8.63 1.31 -4.88
N SER A 30 -7.50 2.01 -4.99
CA SER A 30 -7.46 3.48 -5.06
C SER A 30 -8.32 4.09 -6.19
N PRO A 31 -8.28 3.62 -7.46
CA PRO A 31 -9.13 4.16 -8.51
C PRO A 31 -10.62 3.88 -8.29
N VAL A 32 -10.96 2.74 -7.66
CA VAL A 32 -12.36 2.40 -7.32
C VAL A 32 -12.88 3.30 -6.21
N VAL A 33 -12.07 3.61 -5.20
CA VAL A 33 -12.48 4.43 -4.04
C VAL A 33 -12.54 5.93 -4.37
N ARG A 34 -11.65 6.43 -5.23
CA ARG A 34 -11.57 7.85 -5.66
C ARG A 34 -12.91 8.51 -6.05
N PRO A 35 -13.78 7.93 -6.89
CA PRO A 35 -15.06 8.54 -7.25
C PRO A 35 -15.98 8.73 -6.03
N PHE A 36 -15.99 7.79 -5.08
CA PHE A 36 -16.76 7.92 -3.84
C PHE A 36 -16.23 9.03 -2.93
N LEU A 37 -14.91 9.27 -2.94
CA LEU A 37 -14.30 10.35 -2.15
C LEU A 37 -14.71 11.75 -2.63
N ASN A 38 -15.11 11.91 -3.89
CA ASN A 38 -15.56 13.19 -4.42
C ASN A 38 -16.90 13.64 -3.84
N ALA A 39 -17.74 12.70 -3.41
CA ALA A 39 -19.01 12.97 -2.75
C ALA A 39 -18.87 13.32 -1.26
N LEU A 40 -17.67 13.15 -0.66
CA LEU A 40 -17.45 13.39 0.76
C LEU A 40 -17.14 14.87 1.07
N PRO A 41 -17.46 15.34 2.30
CA PRO A 41 -17.05 16.65 2.79
C PRO A 41 -15.54 16.86 2.72
N SER A 42 -15.11 18.11 2.49
CA SER A 42 -13.71 18.49 2.25
C SER A 42 -12.71 17.92 3.29
N LYS A 43 -13.06 17.96 4.58
CA LYS A 43 -12.24 17.44 5.68
C LYS A 43 -12.04 15.93 5.60
N THR A 44 -13.11 15.19 5.30
CA THR A 44 -13.09 13.73 5.20
C THR A 44 -12.36 13.30 3.93
N ARG A 45 -12.62 13.99 2.82
CA ARG A 45 -11.92 13.78 1.54
C ARG A 45 -10.40 13.96 1.68
N PHE A 46 -9.95 14.96 2.42
CA PHE A 46 -8.52 15.17 2.67
C PHE A 46 -7.88 13.99 3.42
N LYS A 47 -8.51 13.52 4.51
CA LYS A 47 -8.01 12.36 5.27
C LYS A 47 -7.92 11.11 4.41
N TRP A 48 -8.95 10.83 3.62
CA TRP A 48 -8.94 9.69 2.70
C TRP A 48 -7.89 9.82 1.61
N LYS A 49 -7.71 11.02 1.06
CA LYS A 49 -6.64 11.26 0.08
C LYS A 49 -5.26 10.94 0.67
N ARG A 50 -4.98 11.38 1.91
CA ARG A 50 -3.75 11.03 2.62
C ARG A 50 -3.60 9.52 2.84
N HIS A 51 -4.69 8.83 3.11
CA HIS A 51 -4.67 7.37 3.28
C HIS A 51 -4.36 6.65 1.97
N LEU A 52 -5.00 7.03 0.85
CA LEU A 52 -4.67 6.48 -0.47
C LEU A 52 -3.22 6.77 -0.86
N GLU A 53 -2.70 7.94 -0.54
CA GLU A 53 -1.28 8.27 -0.73
C GLU A 53 -0.38 7.33 0.08
N SER A 54 -0.71 7.02 1.33
CA SER A 54 0.07 6.09 2.16
C SER A 54 0.17 4.69 1.54
N TRP A 55 -0.85 4.23 0.81
CA TRP A 55 -0.79 2.95 0.11
C TRP A 55 0.21 3.00 -1.04
N LYS A 56 0.23 4.09 -1.81
CA LYS A 56 1.20 4.30 -2.90
C LYS A 56 2.63 4.35 -2.35
N TYR A 57 2.86 5.05 -1.23
CA TYR A 57 4.16 5.11 -0.57
C TYR A 57 4.57 3.74 0.00
N GLY A 58 3.67 3.04 0.69
CA GLY A 58 3.92 1.70 1.23
C GLY A 58 4.21 0.65 0.16
N ALA A 59 3.72 0.86 -1.06
CA ALA A 59 4.01 0.02 -2.22
C ALA A 59 5.32 0.39 -2.95
N GLY A 60 5.99 1.48 -2.58
CA GLY A 60 7.18 1.97 -3.29
C GLY A 60 6.90 2.54 -4.69
N LEU A 61 5.63 2.73 -5.06
CA LEU A 61 5.20 3.22 -6.39
C LEU A 61 5.37 4.74 -6.58
N ASP A 62 5.97 5.42 -5.60
CA ASP A 62 6.24 6.86 -5.68
C ASP A 62 7.57 7.21 -6.35
N TYR A 63 8.47 6.22 -6.50
CA TYR A 63 9.77 6.45 -7.13
C TYR A 63 9.61 6.91 -8.58
N LYS A 64 10.21 8.07 -8.89
CA LYS A 64 10.41 8.57 -10.25
C LYS A 64 11.91 8.78 -10.45
N LEU A 65 12.43 8.24 -11.55
CA LEU A 65 13.82 8.43 -11.99
C LEU A 65 14.05 9.87 -12.47
#